data_AF-A0A5J4RXP3-F1
#
_entry.id   AF-A0A5J4RXP3-F1
#
_cell.length_a   1.000
_cell.length_b   1.000
_cell.length_c   1.000
_cell.angle_alpha   90.00
_cell.angle_beta   90.00
_cell.angle_gamma   90.00
#
_symmetry.space_group_name_H-M   'P 1'
#
loop_
_entity.id
_entity.type
_entity.pdbx_description
1 polymer ?
#
loop_
_entity_poly.entity_id
_entity_poly.type
_entity_poly.pdbx_seq_one_letter_code
_entity_poly.pdbx_strand_id
1 'polypeptide(L)'
;MVKKEQSTKDPDLDNNDRPTALRVEIVSNWSLLEILSDRKKVFKIIIALLVIVFTIFIGLAFVTISIKRIYPYNDIKINAFGATTMQNENVDIIYWLFNTADLWANSGIRVNEGDILTIRASGKSHTAIHHLVQDVNSNRVLRDKWVGTDGDRKNTTKRDSLRAKYRIFAHRAQDALLMQVVPEKIERESKDFDKYLVFDGEANNDHKENYYFIGKERVDLRVHNAGILYFAVNDIVLTNSIINKMIAENDSLIKESRNLPDTTWAILNEKFFDFGKHPNSTIHMKDSNEMTYYKKMHYYNAWYDDNQGKRMKGILFL
;
A
#
# COMPACT_ATOMS: atom_id res chain seq x y z
N MET A 1 61.81 11.76 70.71
CA MET A 1 61.45 12.96 71.51
C MET A 1 60.55 13.82 70.65
N VAL A 2 59.30 14.05 71.04
CA VAL A 2 58.87 15.26 71.80
C VAL A 2 59.35 16.54 71.12
N LYS A 3 58.39 17.35 70.65
CA LYS A 3 58.59 18.75 70.27
C LYS A 3 58.85 19.56 71.55
N LYS A 4 59.99 20.25 71.61
CA LYS A 4 60.31 21.40 72.49
C LYS A 4 60.94 22.46 71.57
N GLU A 5 60.38 23.68 71.50
CA GLU A 5 60.74 24.86 72.34
C GLU A 5 62.25 25.15 72.25
N GLN A 6 62.78 26.33 71.92
CA GLN A 6 62.48 27.73 72.28
C GLN A 6 63.33 28.62 71.33
N SER A 7 62.84 29.76 70.83
CA SER A 7 63.05 31.13 71.37
C SER A 7 64.50 31.49 71.74
N THR A 8 65.13 32.42 70.99
CA THR A 8 65.73 33.65 71.53
C THR A 8 66.09 34.67 70.44
N LYS A 9 65.68 35.92 70.73
CA LYS A 9 66.12 37.26 70.29
C LYS A 9 67.61 37.36 69.88
N ASP A 10 68.05 38.00 68.80
CA ASP A 10 67.99 39.42 68.33
C ASP A 10 69.47 39.88 68.16
N PRO A 11 69.76 41.09 67.68
CA PRO A 11 70.19 41.44 66.32
C PRO A 11 71.71 41.64 66.20
N ASP A 12 72.29 41.48 65.01
CA ASP A 12 73.42 42.33 64.63
C ASP A 12 73.64 42.34 63.12
N LEU A 13 73.70 43.56 62.60
CA LEU A 13 74.21 43.88 61.28
C LEU A 13 75.70 43.54 61.24
N ASP A 14 76.15 42.83 60.21
CA ASP A 14 76.81 43.44 59.06
C ASP A 14 77.58 42.39 58.24
N ASN A 15 77.61 42.64 56.93
CA ASN A 15 78.54 42.12 55.92
C ASN A 15 78.33 40.75 55.23
N ASN A 16 78.43 40.90 53.91
CA ASN A 16 78.98 40.00 52.89
C ASN A 16 78.02 39.11 52.10
N ASP A 17 77.68 39.62 50.92
CA ASP A 17 77.55 38.92 49.63
C ASP A 17 77.34 37.41 49.69
N ARG A 18 76.08 36.98 49.60
CA ARG A 18 75.73 35.65 49.10
C ARG A 18 74.49 35.70 48.21
N PRO A 19 74.49 34.96 47.08
CA PRO A 19 73.45 35.07 46.07
C PRO A 19 72.13 34.52 46.60
N THR A 20 71.03 35.19 46.24
CA THR A 20 69.66 34.73 46.47
C THR A 20 69.46 33.40 45.75
N ALA A 21 69.56 32.30 46.51
CA ALA A 21 69.35 30.96 45.97
C ALA A 21 67.88 30.79 45.57
N LEU A 22 67.62 30.75 44.27
CA LEU A 22 66.31 30.47 43.70
C LEU A 22 65.97 28.99 43.99
N ARG A 23 65.05 28.75 44.93
CA ARG A 23 64.52 27.40 45.21
C ARG A 23 63.46 27.06 44.17
N VAL A 24 63.82 26.22 43.20
CA VAL A 24 62.86 25.56 42.32
C VAL A 24 62.39 24.28 43.03
N GLU A 25 61.17 24.29 43.56
CA GLU A 25 60.52 23.09 44.09
C GLU A 25 59.90 22.32 42.91
N ILE A 26 60.62 21.32 42.40
CA ILE A 26 60.05 20.36 41.44
C ILE A 26 59.25 19.34 42.26
N VAL A 27 57.96 19.63 42.43
CA VAL A 27 56.99 18.67 42.97
C VAL A 27 56.80 17.57 41.93
N SER A 28 57.66 16.55 41.98
CA SER A 28 57.49 15.36 41.16
C SER A 28 56.36 14.52 41.75
N ASN A 29 55.40 14.15 40.91
CA ASN A 29 54.23 13.37 41.29
C ASN A 29 54.63 11.89 41.46
N TRP A 30 55.48 11.60 42.47
CA TRP A 30 56.06 10.28 42.76
C TRP A 30 55.02 9.18 42.97
N SER A 31 53.81 9.57 43.40
CA SER A 31 52.67 8.69 43.61
C SER A 31 52.25 7.91 42.36
N LEU A 32 52.41 8.46 41.14
CA LEU A 32 52.11 7.73 39.90
C LEU A 32 53.22 6.71 39.54
N LEU A 33 54.48 7.07 39.78
CA LEU A 33 55.63 6.20 39.52
C LEU A 33 55.69 5.01 40.51
N GLU A 34 55.25 5.22 41.75
CA GLU A 34 55.21 4.20 42.79
C GLU A 34 54.09 3.16 42.56
N ILE A 35 52.98 3.57 41.92
CA ILE A 35 51.91 2.66 41.49
C ILE A 35 52.36 1.81 40.28
N LEU A 36 53.19 2.37 39.40
CA LEU A 36 53.75 1.69 38.22
C LEU A 36 54.87 0.69 38.54
N SER A 37 55.53 0.81 39.71
CA SER A 37 56.60 -0.12 40.12
C SER A 37 56.06 -1.44 40.68
N ASP A 38 54.82 -1.46 41.20
CA ASP A 38 54.20 -2.66 41.76
C ASP A 38 53.41 -3.43 40.69
N ARG A 39 54.03 -4.49 40.18
CA ARG A 39 53.48 -5.39 39.15
C ARG A 39 52.07 -5.92 39.49
N LYS A 40 51.75 -6.11 40.78
CA LYS A 40 50.42 -6.57 41.22
C LYS A 40 49.38 -5.47 41.17
N LYS A 41 49.74 -4.22 41.50
CA LYS A 41 48.84 -3.06 41.40
C LYS A 41 48.55 -2.70 39.95
N VAL A 42 49.57 -2.69 39.09
CA VAL A 42 49.41 -2.46 37.64
C VAL A 42 48.46 -3.50 37.03
N PHE A 43 48.63 -4.79 37.36
CA PHE A 43 47.76 -5.84 36.85
C PHE A 43 46.29 -5.68 37.29
N LYS A 44 46.04 -5.28 38.55
CA LYS A 44 44.69 -4.97 39.04
C LYS A 44 44.06 -3.79 38.30
N ILE A 45 44.84 -2.74 38.03
CA ILE A 45 44.37 -1.57 37.28
C ILE A 45 43.99 -1.98 35.85
N ILE A 46 44.82 -2.78 35.18
CA ILE A 46 44.53 -3.29 33.83
C ILE A 46 43.24 -4.11 33.81
N ILE A 47 43.06 -5.04 34.76
CA ILE A 47 41.82 -5.84 34.87
C ILE A 47 40.60 -4.94 35.08
N ALA A 48 40.68 -3.97 36.00
CA ALA A 48 39.58 -3.05 36.25
C ALA A 48 39.20 -2.26 34.99
N LEU A 49 40.20 -1.81 34.23
CA LEU A 49 40.00 -1.11 32.96
C LEU A 49 39.34 -2.01 31.91
N LEU A 50 39.77 -3.28 31.84
CA LEU A 50 39.18 -4.29 30.95
C LEU A 50 37.71 -4.56 31.29
N VAL A 51 37.38 -4.66 32.58
CA VAL A 51 35.99 -4.84 33.06
C VAL A 51 35.14 -3.62 32.70
N ILE A 52 35.66 -2.41 32.88
CA ILE A 52 34.95 -1.17 32.51
C ILE A 52 34.66 -1.16 31.00
N VAL A 53 35.68 -1.42 30.17
CA VAL A 53 35.52 -1.49 28.70
C VAL A 53 34.49 -2.54 28.32
N PHE A 54 34.57 -3.74 28.90
CA PHE A 54 33.63 -4.83 28.61
C PHE A 54 32.20 -4.48 29.01
N THR A 55 32.02 -3.80 30.15
CA THR A 55 30.72 -3.34 30.63
C THR A 55 30.12 -2.31 29.68
N ILE A 56 30.93 -1.36 29.19
CA ILE A 56 30.52 -0.37 28.19
C ILE A 56 30.09 -1.06 26.89
N PHE A 57 30.88 -2.03 26.41
CA PHE A 57 30.55 -2.78 25.19
C PHE A 57 29.26 -3.59 25.33
N ILE A 58 29.04 -4.27 26.47
CA ILE A 58 27.78 -4.98 26.73
C ILE A 58 26.61 -4.00 26.76
N GLY A 59 26.77 -2.85 27.42
CA GLY A 59 25.74 -1.81 27.46
C GLY A 59 25.38 -1.30 26.06
N LEU A 60 26.37 -0.99 25.23
CA LEU A 60 26.19 -0.58 23.84
C LEU A 60 25.51 -1.68 23.00
N ALA A 61 25.91 -2.94 23.15
CA ALA A 61 25.28 -4.08 22.48
C ALA A 61 23.80 -4.22 22.89
N PHE A 62 23.49 -4.06 24.17
CA PHE A 62 22.12 -4.12 24.66
C PHE A 62 21.25 -2.98 24.09
N VAL A 63 21.78 -1.76 24.04
CA VAL A 63 21.09 -0.60 23.45
C VAL A 63 20.84 -0.82 21.96
N THR A 64 21.84 -1.24 21.20
CA THR A 64 21.70 -1.48 19.75
C THR A 64 20.70 -2.60 19.44
N ILE A 65 20.73 -3.71 20.17
CA ILE A 65 19.74 -4.79 20.03
C ILE A 65 18.33 -4.28 20.37
N SER A 66 18.20 -3.48 21.43
CA SER A 66 16.92 -2.92 21.85
C SER A 66 16.34 -1.97 20.82
N ILE A 67 17.16 -1.07 20.24
CA ILE A 67 16.75 -0.16 19.17
C ILE A 67 16.32 -0.95 17.93
N LYS A 68 17.09 -1.96 17.51
CA LYS A 68 16.76 -2.81 16.36
C LYS A 68 15.47 -3.60 16.57
N ARG A 69 15.16 -3.99 17.82
CA ARG A 69 13.91 -4.66 18.17
C ARG A 69 12.70 -3.72 18.13
N ILE A 70 12.88 -2.45 18.47
CA ILE A 70 11.82 -1.43 18.48
C ILE A 70 11.58 -0.86 17.07
N TYR A 71 12.64 -0.72 16.27
CA TYR A 71 12.60 -0.26 14.88
C TYR A 71 13.17 -1.34 13.96
N PRO A 72 12.43 -2.43 13.72
CA PRO A 72 12.91 -3.53 12.87
C PRO A 72 13.02 -3.13 11.39
N TYR A 73 12.38 -2.04 10.98
CA TYR A 73 12.38 -1.56 9.60
C TYR A 73 13.51 -0.56 9.40
N ASN A 74 14.59 -1.02 8.76
CA ASN A 74 15.77 -0.20 8.51
C ASN A 74 15.65 0.65 7.23
N ASP A 75 14.67 0.36 6.38
CA ASP A 75 14.51 1.00 5.07
C ASP A 75 13.02 1.13 4.71
N ILE A 76 12.58 2.37 4.51
CA ILE A 76 11.22 2.70 4.07
C ILE A 76 11.33 3.34 2.68
N LYS A 77 10.76 2.68 1.68
CA LYS A 77 10.76 3.12 0.29
C LYS A 77 9.34 3.41 -0.16
N ILE A 78 9.14 4.51 -0.87
CA ILE A 78 7.87 4.85 -1.50
C ILE A 78 8.06 4.81 -3.01
N ASN A 79 7.26 4.03 -3.72
CA ASN A 79 7.31 3.97 -5.18
C ASN A 79 6.51 5.11 -5.83
N ALA A 80 6.63 5.26 -7.15
CA ALA A 80 5.93 6.30 -7.92
C ALA A 80 4.39 6.18 -7.89
N PHE A 81 3.85 5.03 -7.47
CA PHE A 81 2.42 4.74 -7.38
C PHE A 81 1.89 4.83 -5.94
N GLY A 82 2.72 5.30 -5.00
CA GLY A 82 2.36 5.53 -3.61
C GLY A 82 2.39 4.30 -2.71
N ALA A 83 2.90 3.16 -3.18
CA ALA A 83 3.12 2.00 -2.31
C ALA A 83 4.34 2.24 -1.43
N THR A 84 4.17 2.05 -0.12
CA THR A 84 5.19 2.20 0.91
C THR A 84 5.66 0.82 1.35
N THR A 85 6.91 0.48 1.02
CA THR A 85 7.57 -0.77 1.39
C THR A 85 8.45 -0.55 2.61
N MET A 86 8.24 -1.37 3.64
CA MET A 86 9.07 -1.45 4.84
C MET A 86 9.78 -2.80 4.84
N GLN A 87 11.09 -2.78 4.66
CA GLN A 87 11.88 -4.01 4.55
C GLN A 87 12.34 -4.48 5.93
N ASN A 88 12.12 -5.77 6.21
CA ASN A 88 12.69 -6.49 7.35
C ASN A 88 13.58 -7.62 6.81
N GLU A 89 14.46 -8.18 7.64
CA GLU A 89 15.47 -9.18 7.25
C GLU A 89 14.87 -10.41 6.52
N ASN A 90 13.60 -10.72 6.79
CA ASN A 90 12.94 -11.92 6.27
C ASN A 90 11.68 -11.64 5.44
N VAL A 91 11.11 -10.44 5.51
CA VAL A 91 9.80 -10.12 4.92
C VAL A 91 9.73 -8.64 4.55
N ASP A 92 9.19 -8.35 3.37
CA ASP A 92 8.81 -7.00 2.98
C ASP A 92 7.34 -6.75 3.32
N ILE A 93 7.06 -5.70 4.08
CA ILE A 93 5.69 -5.27 4.41
C ILE A 93 5.35 -4.06 3.55
N ILE A 94 4.26 -4.16 2.78
CA ILE A 94 3.90 -3.13 1.81
C ILE A 94 2.50 -2.60 2.12
N TYR A 95 2.40 -1.28 2.24
CA TYR A 95 1.13 -0.56 2.37
C TYR A 95 0.85 0.20 1.09
N TRP A 96 -0.36 0.08 0.57
CA TRP A 96 -0.76 0.81 -0.63
C TRP A 96 -2.24 1.19 -0.57
N LEU A 97 -2.53 2.44 -0.93
CA LEU A 97 -3.90 2.93 -1.02
C LEU A 97 -4.43 2.62 -2.42
N PHE A 98 -5.43 1.77 -2.49
CA PHE A 98 -6.05 1.36 -3.75
C PHE A 98 -6.70 2.56 -4.45
N ASN A 99 -6.19 2.91 -5.63
CA ASN A 99 -6.76 3.96 -6.47
C ASN A 99 -7.83 3.40 -7.39
N THR A 100 -9.03 3.92 -7.25
CA THR A 100 -10.24 3.49 -7.95
C THR A 100 -10.43 4.10 -9.33
N ALA A 101 -9.57 5.05 -9.71
CA ALA A 101 -9.66 5.76 -10.98
C ALA A 101 -9.28 4.90 -12.20
N ASP A 102 -8.57 3.79 -12.00
CA ASP A 102 -8.18 2.85 -13.05
C ASP A 102 -8.89 1.51 -12.84
N LEU A 103 -9.39 0.87 -13.90
CA LEU A 103 -10.03 -0.45 -13.79
C LEU A 103 -9.06 -1.48 -13.18
N TRP A 104 -7.83 -1.46 -13.67
CA TRP A 104 -6.69 -2.22 -13.19
C TRP A 104 -5.65 -1.23 -12.67
N ALA A 105 -5.69 -0.96 -11.37
CA ALA A 105 -4.82 0.01 -10.73
C ALA A 105 -3.42 -0.58 -10.53
N ASN A 106 -2.42 0.10 -11.09
CA ASN A 106 -1.03 -0.26 -10.93
C ASN A 106 -0.53 0.12 -9.53
N SER A 107 -0.13 -0.87 -8.73
CA SER A 107 0.43 -0.63 -7.40
C SER A 107 1.94 -0.32 -7.43
N GLY A 108 2.62 -0.64 -8.52
CA GLY A 108 4.09 -0.60 -8.65
C GLY A 108 4.82 -1.58 -7.72
N ILE A 109 4.11 -2.52 -7.09
CA ILE A 109 4.68 -3.55 -6.24
C ILE A 109 5.21 -4.66 -7.15
N ARG A 110 6.52 -4.89 -7.10
CA ARG A 110 7.19 -5.93 -7.87
C ARG A 110 7.20 -7.24 -7.10
N VAL A 111 6.98 -8.33 -7.82
CA VAL A 111 7.04 -9.70 -7.31
C VAL A 111 7.84 -10.57 -8.26
N ASN A 112 8.52 -11.56 -7.71
CA ASN A 112 9.24 -12.57 -8.47
C ASN A 112 8.42 -13.86 -8.55
N GLU A 113 8.76 -14.69 -9.53
CA GLU A 113 8.23 -16.04 -9.61
C GLU A 113 8.60 -16.84 -8.35
N GLY A 114 7.61 -17.51 -7.75
CA GLY A 114 7.79 -18.31 -6.55
C GLY A 114 7.59 -17.57 -5.23
N ASP A 115 7.45 -16.23 -5.25
CA ASP A 115 7.14 -15.44 -4.06
C ASP A 115 5.85 -15.93 -3.39
N ILE A 116 5.81 -15.85 -2.06
CA ILE A 116 4.64 -16.20 -1.25
C ILE A 116 4.10 -14.92 -0.61
N LEU A 117 2.89 -14.53 -1.00
CA LEU A 117 2.26 -13.30 -0.57
C LEU A 117 1.20 -13.56 0.50
N THR A 118 1.13 -12.65 1.46
CA THR A 118 -0.05 -12.46 2.30
C THR A 118 -0.63 -11.09 2.01
N ILE A 119 -1.86 -11.06 1.51
CA ILE A 119 -2.56 -9.83 1.13
C ILE A 119 -3.76 -9.64 2.06
N ARG A 120 -3.85 -8.45 2.64
CA ARG A 120 -4.96 -8.02 3.49
C ARG A 120 -5.52 -6.72 2.96
N ALA A 121 -6.84 -6.65 2.84
CA ALA A 121 -7.51 -5.47 2.34
C ALA A 121 -8.67 -5.09 3.26
N SER A 122 -8.71 -3.81 3.63
CA SER A 122 -9.79 -3.18 4.39
C SER A 122 -10.52 -2.15 3.56
N GLY A 123 -11.64 -1.67 4.09
CA GLY A 123 -12.45 -0.62 3.48
C GLY A 123 -13.69 -1.12 2.75
N LYS A 124 -14.41 -0.18 2.14
CA LYS A 124 -15.65 -0.43 1.39
C LYS A 124 -15.75 0.44 0.15
N SER A 125 -16.22 -0.12 -0.95
CA SER A 125 -16.46 0.59 -2.20
C SER A 125 -17.96 0.83 -2.41
N HIS A 126 -18.26 1.84 -3.22
CA HIS A 126 -19.59 2.12 -3.75
C HIS A 126 -19.49 2.18 -5.28
N THR A 127 -20.03 1.17 -5.96
CA THR A 127 -19.77 0.95 -7.40
C THR A 127 -20.68 1.71 -8.35
N ALA A 128 -21.76 2.34 -7.85
CA ALA A 128 -22.58 3.27 -8.63
C ALA A 128 -22.52 4.69 -8.01
N ILE A 129 -21.51 5.48 -8.38
CA ILE A 129 -21.31 6.83 -7.82
C ILE A 129 -22.38 7.78 -8.33
N HIS A 130 -22.85 7.65 -9.57
CA HIS A 130 -23.99 8.43 -10.04
C HIS A 130 -25.25 8.20 -9.19
N HIS A 131 -25.52 6.96 -8.77
CA HIS A 131 -26.62 6.67 -7.83
C HIS A 131 -26.37 7.32 -6.47
N LEU A 132 -25.13 7.23 -5.94
CA LEU A 132 -24.75 7.91 -4.70
C LEU A 132 -25.01 9.42 -4.78
N VAL A 133 -24.54 10.08 -5.84
CA VAL A 133 -24.74 11.52 -6.07
C VAL A 133 -26.22 11.86 -6.19
N GLN A 134 -27.00 11.08 -6.93
CA GLN A 134 -28.44 11.29 -7.07
C GLN A 134 -29.19 11.12 -5.76
N ASP A 135 -28.84 10.10 -4.96
CA ASP A 135 -29.49 9.79 -3.69
C ASP A 135 -29.16 10.86 -2.65
N VAL A 136 -27.91 11.30 -2.59
CA VAL A 136 -27.48 12.43 -1.74
C VAL A 136 -28.19 13.72 -2.16
N ASN A 137 -28.22 14.05 -3.44
CA ASN A 137 -28.89 15.26 -3.94
C ASN A 137 -30.40 15.24 -3.71
N SER A 138 -31.01 14.06 -3.72
CA SER A 138 -32.46 13.88 -3.52
C SER A 138 -32.82 13.61 -2.05
N ASN A 139 -31.84 13.63 -1.14
CA ASN A 139 -31.97 13.26 0.28
C ASN A 139 -32.71 11.92 0.48
N ARG A 140 -32.35 10.91 -0.30
CA ARG A 140 -32.93 9.55 -0.25
C ARG A 140 -32.00 8.60 0.49
N VAL A 141 -32.59 7.52 0.99
CA VAL A 141 -31.80 6.35 1.42
C VAL A 141 -31.03 5.83 0.21
N LEU A 142 -29.75 5.50 0.43
CA LEU A 142 -28.88 4.96 -0.62
C LEU A 142 -29.50 3.67 -1.18
N ARG A 143 -29.69 3.66 -2.50
CA ARG A 143 -30.20 2.49 -3.23
C ARG A 143 -29.18 1.36 -3.24
N ASP A 144 -27.91 1.72 -3.42
CA ASP A 144 -26.78 0.80 -3.39
C ASP A 144 -26.06 0.90 -2.05
N LYS A 145 -25.57 -0.24 -1.57
CA LYS A 145 -24.86 -0.32 -0.28
C LYS A 145 -23.36 -0.16 -0.49
N TRP A 146 -22.68 0.29 0.55
CA TRP A 146 -21.23 0.17 0.64
C TRP A 146 -20.83 -1.30 0.83
N VAL A 147 -20.02 -1.83 -0.08
CA VAL A 147 -19.63 -3.24 -0.10
C VAL A 147 -18.16 -3.38 0.30
N GLY A 148 -17.86 -4.34 1.17
CA GLY A 148 -16.49 -4.63 1.59
C GLY A 148 -15.69 -5.39 0.54
N THR A 149 -14.42 -5.62 0.82
CA THR A 149 -13.46 -6.25 -0.11
C THR A 149 -13.79 -7.70 -0.49
N ASP A 150 -14.60 -8.41 0.31
CA ASP A 150 -15.14 -9.76 -0.03
C ASP A 150 -16.23 -9.73 -1.11
N GLY A 151 -16.75 -8.55 -1.42
CA GLY A 151 -17.82 -8.34 -2.39
C GLY A 151 -19.22 -8.69 -1.89
N ASP A 152 -20.21 -8.43 -2.74
CA ASP A 152 -21.60 -8.81 -2.52
C ASP A 152 -21.92 -10.10 -3.28
N ARG A 153 -22.26 -11.15 -2.51
CA ARG A 153 -22.61 -12.47 -3.08
C ARG A 153 -24.02 -12.53 -3.64
N LYS A 154 -24.87 -11.55 -3.32
CA LYS A 154 -26.26 -11.57 -3.74
C LYS A 154 -26.41 -10.86 -5.08
N ASN A 155 -26.55 -11.61 -6.16
CA ASN A 155 -27.24 -11.10 -7.35
C ASN A 155 -28.72 -11.00 -6.98
N THR A 156 -29.10 -9.90 -6.33
CA THR A 156 -30.44 -9.76 -5.73
C THR A 156 -31.55 -9.69 -6.76
N THR A 157 -31.23 -9.42 -8.04
CA THR A 157 -32.23 -9.31 -9.10
C THR A 157 -31.89 -10.16 -10.33
N LYS A 158 -32.93 -10.53 -11.10
CA LYS A 158 -32.78 -11.21 -12.42
C LYS A 158 -31.96 -10.35 -13.40
N ARG A 159 -32.09 -9.03 -13.31
CA ARG A 159 -31.29 -8.04 -14.06
C ARG A 159 -29.81 -8.16 -13.75
N ASP A 160 -29.44 -8.17 -12.47
CA ASP A 160 -28.04 -8.29 -12.05
C ASP A 160 -27.45 -9.62 -12.53
N SER A 161 -28.29 -10.66 -12.64
CA SER A 161 -27.87 -11.97 -13.15
C SER A 161 -27.53 -11.95 -14.64
N LEU A 162 -28.25 -11.17 -15.47
CA LEU A 162 -27.95 -11.04 -16.90
C LEU A 162 -26.64 -10.27 -17.15
N ARG A 163 -26.37 -9.26 -16.32
CA ARG A 163 -25.15 -8.44 -16.41
C ARG A 163 -23.95 -9.08 -15.72
N ALA A 164 -24.16 -9.92 -14.71
CA ALA A 164 -23.11 -10.56 -13.91
C ALA A 164 -22.07 -11.32 -14.73
N LYS A 165 -22.47 -11.91 -15.86
CA LYS A 165 -21.56 -12.65 -16.73
C LYS A 165 -20.53 -11.79 -17.45
N TYR A 166 -20.74 -10.47 -17.49
CA TYR A 166 -19.82 -9.50 -18.08
C TYR A 166 -18.89 -8.85 -17.05
N ARG A 167 -18.91 -9.31 -15.80
CA ARG A 167 -17.91 -8.91 -14.80
C ARG A 167 -16.53 -9.42 -15.20
N ILE A 168 -15.48 -8.75 -14.72
CA ILE A 168 -14.09 -9.24 -14.84
C ILE A 168 -14.03 -10.70 -14.40
N PHE A 169 -14.69 -11.03 -13.28
CA PHE A 169 -14.85 -12.38 -12.78
C PHE A 169 -16.33 -12.76 -12.61
N ALA A 170 -16.93 -13.27 -13.69
CA ALA A 170 -18.34 -13.61 -13.77
C ALA A 170 -18.88 -14.48 -12.61
N HIS A 171 -18.08 -15.41 -12.12
CA HIS A 171 -18.49 -16.39 -11.10
C HIS A 171 -18.06 -16.02 -9.67
N ARG A 172 -17.57 -14.80 -9.45
CA ARG A 172 -17.28 -14.27 -8.11
C ARG A 172 -18.25 -13.16 -7.73
N ALA A 173 -18.24 -12.83 -6.44
CA ALA A 173 -19.02 -11.75 -5.87
C ALA A 173 -18.70 -10.42 -6.57
N GLN A 174 -19.73 -9.60 -6.80
CA GLN A 174 -19.55 -8.24 -7.28
C GLN A 174 -18.78 -7.43 -6.22
N ASP A 175 -18.05 -6.40 -6.64
CA ASP A 175 -17.32 -5.47 -5.79
C ASP A 175 -16.14 -6.09 -5.02
N ALA A 176 -15.87 -7.38 -5.23
CA ALA A 176 -14.77 -8.06 -4.56
C ALA A 176 -13.41 -7.58 -5.09
N LEU A 177 -12.41 -7.56 -4.21
CA LEU A 177 -11.04 -7.22 -4.59
C LEU A 177 -10.39 -8.36 -5.38
N LEU A 178 -9.86 -7.99 -6.53
CA LEU A 178 -9.13 -8.84 -7.46
C LEU A 178 -7.68 -8.37 -7.53
N MET A 179 -6.79 -9.29 -7.89
CA MET A 179 -5.39 -9.01 -8.17
C MET A 179 -4.97 -9.71 -9.45
N GLN A 180 -4.12 -9.06 -10.23
CA GLN A 180 -3.40 -9.67 -11.34
C GLN A 180 -1.91 -9.35 -11.27
N VAL A 181 -1.06 -10.30 -11.63
CA VAL A 181 0.37 -10.06 -11.84
C VAL A 181 0.60 -9.80 -13.33
N VAL A 182 1.15 -8.63 -13.66
CA VAL A 182 1.42 -8.23 -15.05
C VAL A 182 2.93 -8.12 -15.27
N PRO A 183 3.52 -8.83 -16.25
CA PRO A 183 4.94 -8.76 -16.54
C PRO A 183 5.41 -7.35 -16.88
N GLU A 184 6.56 -6.94 -16.36
CA GLU A 184 7.13 -5.60 -16.57
C GLU A 184 7.43 -5.27 -18.04
N LYS A 185 7.66 -6.30 -18.85
CA LYS A 185 7.99 -6.15 -20.27
C LYS A 185 6.79 -5.66 -21.11
N ILE A 186 5.59 -5.66 -20.55
CA ILE A 186 4.38 -5.26 -21.27
C ILE A 186 4.14 -3.76 -21.01
N GLU A 187 4.33 -2.96 -22.04
CA GLU A 187 4.10 -1.52 -21.98
C GLU A 187 2.59 -1.21 -21.83
N ARG A 188 2.23 -0.28 -20.95
CA ARG A 188 0.83 0.07 -20.63
C ARG A 188 -0.01 0.47 -21.86
N GLU A 189 0.62 1.10 -22.85
CA GLU A 189 -0.05 1.57 -24.08
C GLU A 189 0.00 0.54 -25.21
N SER A 190 0.64 -0.61 -24.99
CA SER A 190 0.72 -1.66 -26.00
C SER A 190 -0.62 -2.38 -26.12
N LYS A 191 -0.93 -2.83 -27.35
CA LYS A 191 -2.07 -3.73 -27.60
C LYS A 191 -1.97 -5.06 -26.83
N ASP A 192 -0.77 -5.42 -26.39
CA ASP A 192 -0.53 -6.63 -25.62
C ASP A 192 -0.90 -6.46 -24.15
N PHE A 193 -0.85 -5.23 -23.61
CA PHE A 193 -1.35 -4.91 -22.27
C PHE A 193 -2.85 -5.15 -22.14
N ASP A 194 -3.62 -4.71 -23.14
CA ASP A 194 -5.07 -4.92 -23.20
C ASP A 194 -5.46 -6.40 -23.38
N LYS A 195 -4.56 -7.22 -23.95
CA LYS A 195 -4.76 -8.68 -24.04
C LYS A 195 -4.34 -9.40 -22.76
N TYR A 196 -3.39 -8.84 -22.03
CA TYR A 196 -2.84 -9.46 -20.83
C TYR A 196 -3.77 -9.26 -19.63
N LEU A 197 -4.26 -8.03 -19.45
CA LEU A 197 -5.26 -7.74 -18.44
C LEU A 197 -6.61 -8.31 -18.86
N VAL A 198 -7.26 -9.01 -17.94
CA VAL A 198 -8.58 -9.60 -18.22
C VAL A 198 -9.61 -8.48 -18.25
N PHE A 199 -10.08 -8.12 -19.44
CA PHE A 199 -11.12 -7.11 -19.66
C PHE A 199 -12.45 -7.69 -20.17
N ASP A 200 -12.47 -8.81 -20.91
CA ASP A 200 -13.72 -9.33 -21.52
C ASP A 200 -13.87 -10.83 -21.28
N GLY A 201 -14.72 -11.18 -20.30
CA GLY A 201 -15.67 -12.31 -20.32
C GLY A 201 -15.13 -13.75 -20.35
N GLU A 202 -13.93 -13.99 -20.82
CA GLU A 202 -13.20 -15.23 -20.68
C GLU A 202 -11.75 -14.81 -20.44
N ALA A 203 -11.24 -15.02 -19.22
CA ALA A 203 -9.81 -14.97 -19.03
C ALA A 203 -9.21 -15.87 -20.10
N ASN A 204 -8.46 -15.28 -21.05
CA ASN A 204 -7.69 -16.04 -22.02
C ASN A 204 -7.02 -17.16 -21.22
N ASN A 205 -7.33 -18.42 -21.56
CA ASN A 205 -6.91 -19.56 -20.74
C ASN A 205 -5.40 -19.52 -20.45
N ASP A 206 -4.65 -18.87 -21.33
CA ASP A 206 -3.22 -18.63 -21.30
C ASP A 206 -2.71 -17.81 -20.08
N HIS A 207 -3.57 -17.05 -19.38
CA HIS A 207 -3.13 -16.14 -18.30
C HIS A 207 -3.90 -16.29 -16.98
N LYS A 208 -4.72 -17.34 -16.83
CA LYS A 208 -5.50 -17.60 -15.61
C LYS A 208 -4.62 -17.74 -14.35
N GLU A 209 -3.38 -18.20 -14.52
CA GLU A 209 -2.44 -18.41 -13.41
C GLU A 209 -1.97 -17.12 -12.75
N ASN A 210 -2.15 -15.96 -13.39
CA ASN A 210 -1.70 -14.67 -12.87
C ASN A 210 -2.82 -13.83 -12.26
N TYR A 211 -4.04 -14.36 -12.18
CA TYR A 211 -5.22 -13.63 -11.78
C TYR A 211 -5.89 -14.29 -10.56
N TYR A 212 -6.19 -13.50 -9.55
CA TYR A 212 -6.54 -13.98 -8.22
C TYR A 212 -7.71 -13.22 -7.61
N PHE A 213 -8.60 -13.97 -6.96
CA PHE A 213 -9.57 -13.41 -6.02
C PHE A 213 -8.87 -13.23 -4.66
N ILE A 214 -8.88 -12.00 -4.13
CA ILE A 214 -8.25 -11.68 -2.85
C ILE A 214 -9.27 -11.63 -1.72
N GLY A 215 -10.37 -10.89 -1.92
CA GLY A 215 -11.32 -10.65 -0.84
C GLY A 215 -10.71 -9.81 0.29
N LYS A 216 -11.12 -10.10 1.54
CA LYS A 216 -10.58 -9.47 2.74
C LYS A 216 -9.15 -9.89 3.07
N GLU A 217 -8.84 -11.18 2.93
CA GLU A 217 -7.53 -11.72 3.24
C GLU A 217 -7.23 -12.94 2.38
N ARG A 218 -6.00 -13.00 1.86
CA ARG A 218 -5.42 -14.16 1.20
C ARG A 218 -4.04 -14.42 1.80
N VAL A 219 -3.84 -15.62 2.32
CA VAL A 219 -2.58 -16.09 2.91
C VAL A 219 -1.98 -17.17 2.01
N ASP A 220 -0.66 -17.30 2.04
CA ASP A 220 0.12 -18.29 1.30
C ASP A 220 -0.16 -18.29 -0.22
N LEU A 221 -0.36 -17.10 -0.79
CA LEU A 221 -0.56 -16.93 -2.21
C LEU A 221 0.76 -17.04 -2.96
N ARG A 222 0.97 -18.15 -3.67
CA ARG A 222 2.16 -18.34 -4.50
C ARG A 222 2.01 -17.61 -5.83
N VAL A 223 3.01 -16.79 -6.16
CA VAL A 223 3.12 -16.09 -7.45
C VAL A 223 3.73 -17.03 -8.48
N HIS A 224 3.08 -17.13 -9.65
CA HIS A 224 3.53 -17.99 -10.74
C HIS A 224 4.42 -17.30 -11.77
N ASN A 225 4.40 -15.96 -11.83
CA ASN A 225 5.19 -15.21 -12.80
C ASN A 225 5.72 -13.93 -12.17
N ALA A 226 6.94 -13.53 -12.53
CA ALA A 226 7.48 -12.24 -12.11
C ALA A 226 6.74 -11.07 -12.80
N GLY A 227 6.53 -9.98 -12.07
CA GLY A 227 5.83 -8.82 -12.60
C GLY A 227 5.41 -7.81 -11.54
N ILE A 228 4.46 -6.96 -11.91
CA ILE A 228 3.88 -5.93 -11.05
C ILE A 228 2.48 -6.34 -10.64
N LEU A 229 2.12 -6.09 -9.38
CA LEU A 229 0.76 -6.31 -8.88
C LEU A 229 -0.19 -5.20 -9.36
N TYR A 230 -1.26 -5.60 -10.03
CA TYR A 230 -2.39 -4.77 -10.38
C TYR A 230 -3.61 -5.22 -9.59
N PHE A 231 -4.46 -4.28 -9.21
CA PHE A 231 -5.66 -4.55 -8.43
C PHE A 231 -6.89 -4.01 -9.14
N ALA A 232 -8.03 -4.67 -8.96
CA ALA A 232 -9.30 -4.27 -9.53
C ALA A 232 -10.45 -4.58 -8.58
N VAL A 233 -11.55 -3.85 -8.74
CA VAL A 233 -12.84 -4.19 -8.13
C VAL A 233 -13.62 -5.02 -9.14
N ASN A 234 -14.17 -6.15 -8.70
CA ASN A 234 -14.91 -7.05 -9.58
C ASN A 234 -16.24 -6.45 -10.01
N ASP A 235 -16.25 -5.82 -11.18
CA ASP A 235 -17.43 -5.19 -11.76
C ASP A 235 -17.53 -5.47 -13.26
N ILE A 236 -18.64 -5.06 -13.87
CA ILE A 236 -18.93 -5.19 -15.29
C ILE A 236 -17.94 -4.35 -16.09
N VAL A 237 -17.27 -4.98 -17.04
CA VAL A 237 -16.40 -4.27 -17.97
C VAL A 237 -17.23 -3.82 -19.17
N LEU A 238 -16.99 -2.61 -19.66
CA LEU A 238 -17.78 -1.98 -20.72
C LEU A 238 -16.96 -1.73 -21.99
N THR A 239 -16.14 -2.71 -22.38
CA THR A 239 -15.47 -2.64 -23.69
C THR A 239 -16.51 -2.55 -24.82
N ASN A 240 -16.11 -2.00 -25.98
CA ASN A 240 -16.96 -1.97 -27.17
C ASN A 240 -17.51 -3.36 -27.55
N SER A 241 -16.70 -4.41 -27.37
CA SER A 241 -17.10 -5.81 -27.56
C SER A 241 -18.24 -6.20 -26.62
N ILE A 242 -18.06 -5.98 -25.31
CA ILE A 242 -19.07 -6.32 -24.30
C ILE A 242 -20.35 -5.53 -24.49
N ILE A 243 -20.25 -4.22 -24.72
CA ILE A 243 -21.41 -3.36 -24.99
C ILE A 243 -22.20 -3.92 -26.19
N ASN A 244 -21.53 -4.28 -27.29
CA ASN A 244 -22.21 -4.86 -28.45
C ASN A 244 -22.88 -6.20 -28.12
N LYS A 245 -22.22 -7.07 -27.34
CA LYS A 245 -22.79 -8.35 -26.87
C LYS A 245 -24.04 -8.11 -26.02
N MET A 246 -23.99 -7.17 -25.06
CA MET A 246 -25.10 -6.81 -24.19
C MET A 246 -26.29 -6.28 -24.99
N ILE A 247 -26.06 -5.38 -25.96
CA ILE A 247 -27.11 -4.84 -26.83
C ILE A 247 -27.75 -5.95 -27.67
N ALA A 248 -26.95 -6.81 -28.30
CA ALA A 248 -27.45 -7.90 -29.13
C ALA A 248 -28.28 -8.92 -28.36
N GLU A 249 -27.88 -9.27 -27.14
CA GLU A 249 -28.63 -10.18 -26.28
C GLU A 249 -29.94 -9.55 -25.78
N ASN A 250 -29.91 -8.28 -25.39
CA ASN A 250 -31.12 -7.57 -25.01
C ASN A 250 -32.11 -7.55 -26.19
N ASP A 251 -31.64 -7.27 -27.40
CA ASP A 251 -32.45 -7.33 -28.62
C ASP A 251 -33.03 -8.73 -28.88
N SER A 252 -32.27 -9.80 -28.60
CA SER A 252 -32.76 -11.17 -28.73
C SER A 252 -33.88 -11.47 -27.73
N LEU A 253 -33.66 -11.13 -26.45
CA LEU A 253 -34.64 -11.31 -25.37
C LEU A 253 -35.93 -10.52 -25.65
N ILE A 254 -35.80 -9.32 -26.21
CA ILE A 254 -36.93 -8.49 -26.63
C ILE A 254 -37.70 -9.16 -27.79
N LYS A 255 -37.01 -9.66 -28.83
CA LYS A 255 -37.65 -10.36 -29.96
C LYS A 255 -38.37 -11.63 -29.51
N GLU A 256 -37.78 -12.40 -28.60
CA GLU A 256 -38.40 -13.59 -28.01
C GLU A 256 -39.66 -13.27 -27.20
N SER A 257 -39.79 -12.03 -26.71
CA SER A 257 -40.93 -11.58 -25.90
C SER A 257 -42.19 -11.16 -26.70
N ARG A 258 -42.23 -11.43 -28.04
CA ARG A 258 -43.26 -11.15 -29.08
C ARG A 258 -43.01 -9.85 -29.88
N ASN A 259 -43.55 -9.82 -31.10
CA ASN A 259 -43.60 -8.65 -32.02
C ASN A 259 -44.36 -7.48 -31.37
N LEU A 260 -43.68 -6.73 -30.51
CA LEU A 260 -44.25 -5.60 -29.79
C LEU A 260 -43.67 -4.28 -30.35
N PRO A 261 -44.48 -3.20 -30.46
CA PRO A 261 -44.05 -1.92 -31.02
C PRO A 261 -42.89 -1.29 -30.23
N ASP A 262 -42.14 -0.34 -30.83
CA ASP A 262 -40.93 0.28 -30.27
C ASP A 262 -41.10 0.89 -28.86
N THR A 263 -42.31 1.34 -28.50
CA THR A 263 -42.65 1.81 -27.14
C THR A 263 -42.49 0.73 -26.07
N THR A 264 -42.39 -0.53 -26.48
CA THR A 264 -42.16 -1.69 -25.61
C THR A 264 -40.68 -1.92 -25.35
N TRP A 265 -39.76 -1.36 -26.15
CA TRP A 265 -38.31 -1.53 -25.95
C TRP A 265 -37.87 -0.94 -24.61
N ALA A 266 -38.35 0.25 -24.24
CA ALA A 266 -38.01 0.86 -22.95
C ALA A 266 -38.52 0.01 -21.76
N ILE A 267 -39.76 -0.47 -21.83
CA ILE A 267 -40.40 -1.31 -20.80
C ILE A 267 -39.70 -2.68 -20.69
N LEU A 268 -39.33 -3.28 -21.82
CA LEU A 268 -38.64 -4.57 -21.85
C LEU A 268 -37.16 -4.43 -21.49
N ASN A 269 -36.51 -3.33 -21.88
CA ASN A 269 -35.15 -3.00 -21.45
C ASN A 269 -35.10 -2.87 -19.92
N GLU A 270 -36.00 -2.11 -19.29
CA GLU A 270 -36.13 -2.01 -17.83
C GLU A 270 -36.33 -3.40 -17.17
N LYS A 271 -37.02 -4.32 -17.86
CA LYS A 271 -37.26 -5.70 -17.39
C LYS A 271 -36.04 -6.62 -17.55
N PHE A 272 -35.16 -6.35 -18.50
CA PHE A 272 -33.99 -7.16 -18.81
C PHE A 272 -32.69 -6.53 -18.30
N PHE A 273 -32.04 -5.70 -19.11
CA PHE A 273 -30.70 -5.15 -18.82
C PHE A 273 -30.71 -3.75 -18.18
N ASP A 274 -31.76 -2.97 -18.40
CA ASP A 274 -31.93 -1.58 -17.94
C ASP A 274 -30.74 -0.70 -18.33
N PHE A 275 -30.50 -0.57 -19.64
CA PHE A 275 -29.58 0.45 -20.14
C PHE A 275 -30.16 1.82 -19.80
N GLY A 276 -29.55 2.52 -18.85
CA GLY A 276 -30.08 3.76 -18.29
C GLY A 276 -30.25 4.88 -19.32
N LYS A 277 -30.63 6.08 -18.85
CA LYS A 277 -30.71 7.26 -19.72
C LYS A 277 -29.33 7.60 -20.28
N HIS A 278 -29.28 7.99 -21.55
CA HIS A 278 -28.12 8.73 -22.02
C HIS A 278 -28.03 10.03 -21.19
N PRO A 279 -26.85 10.46 -20.71
CA PRO A 279 -26.72 11.64 -19.83
C PRO A 279 -27.30 12.95 -20.38
N ASN A 280 -27.59 13.01 -21.70
CA ASN A 280 -28.03 14.19 -22.43
C ASN A 280 -29.35 13.98 -23.19
N SER A 281 -30.09 12.88 -23.00
CA SER A 281 -31.35 12.65 -23.73
C SER A 281 -32.57 12.67 -22.82
N THR A 282 -33.61 13.37 -23.28
CA THR A 282 -34.98 13.35 -22.74
C THR A 282 -35.79 12.14 -23.22
N ILE A 283 -35.22 11.28 -24.08
CA ILE A 283 -35.91 10.14 -24.69
C ILE A 283 -35.01 8.90 -24.64
N HIS A 284 -35.52 7.82 -24.06
CA HIS A 284 -34.91 6.49 -24.12
C HIS A 284 -35.25 5.84 -25.47
N MET A 285 -34.37 6.00 -26.45
CA MET A 285 -34.46 5.24 -27.69
C MET A 285 -33.39 4.14 -27.71
N LYS A 286 -33.62 3.12 -28.54
CA LYS A 286 -32.67 2.03 -28.79
C LYS A 286 -31.24 2.54 -29.09
N ASP A 287 -31.13 3.66 -29.78
CA ASP A 287 -29.85 4.27 -30.19
C ASP A 287 -29.40 5.44 -29.31
N SER A 288 -30.13 5.75 -28.23
CA SER A 288 -29.84 6.86 -27.31
C SER A 288 -30.02 6.41 -25.86
N ASN A 289 -29.12 5.53 -25.41
CA ASN A 289 -29.06 5.02 -24.03
C ASN A 289 -27.64 5.12 -23.45
N GLU A 290 -27.52 4.79 -22.17
CA GLU A 290 -26.29 4.75 -21.39
C GLU A 290 -25.16 3.93 -22.08
N MET A 291 -25.48 2.76 -22.66
CA MET A 291 -24.47 1.93 -23.33
C MET A 291 -23.92 2.59 -24.59
N THR A 292 -24.78 3.29 -25.36
CA THR A 292 -24.33 4.07 -26.51
C THR A 292 -23.43 5.23 -26.09
N TYR A 293 -23.71 5.86 -24.95
CA TYR A 293 -22.86 6.90 -24.39
C TYR A 293 -21.48 6.35 -24.01
N TYR A 294 -21.43 5.26 -23.27
CA TYR A 294 -20.17 4.61 -22.88
C TYR A 294 -19.32 4.19 -24.08
N LYS A 295 -19.96 3.65 -25.12
CA LYS A 295 -19.31 3.29 -26.38
C LYS A 295 -18.70 4.50 -27.09
N LYS A 296 -19.41 5.64 -27.15
CA LYS A 296 -18.93 6.88 -27.78
C LYS A 296 -17.74 7.49 -27.04
N MET A 297 -17.74 7.40 -25.72
CA MET A 297 -16.69 7.96 -24.87
C MET A 297 -15.50 7.00 -24.67
N HIS A 298 -15.55 5.80 -25.25
CA HIS A 298 -14.53 4.76 -25.09
C HIS A 298 -14.26 4.39 -23.62
N TYR A 299 -15.32 4.35 -22.81
CA TYR A 299 -15.18 3.97 -21.40
C TYR A 299 -15.10 2.47 -21.23
N TYR A 300 -14.12 2.01 -20.44
CA TYR A 300 -13.90 0.60 -20.17
C TYR A 300 -14.63 0.09 -18.93
N ASN A 301 -15.17 0.99 -18.09
CA ASN A 301 -16.01 0.68 -16.93
C ASN A 301 -16.95 1.87 -16.64
N ALA A 302 -18.21 1.60 -16.27
CA ALA A 302 -19.17 2.61 -15.81
C ALA A 302 -18.61 3.42 -14.62
N TRP A 303 -17.81 2.77 -13.78
CA TRP A 303 -17.19 3.39 -12.62
C TRP A 303 -16.11 4.44 -12.94
N TYR A 304 -15.54 4.40 -14.15
CA TYR A 304 -14.52 5.36 -14.59
C TYR A 304 -15.12 6.75 -14.84
N ASP A 305 -16.27 6.83 -15.53
CA ASP A 305 -16.98 8.09 -15.79
C ASP A 305 -17.53 8.72 -14.50
N ASP A 306 -18.02 7.86 -13.62
CA ASP A 306 -18.51 8.20 -12.28
C ASP A 306 -17.45 8.88 -11.39
N ASN A 307 -16.16 8.53 -11.56
CA ASN A 307 -15.03 9.09 -10.83
C ASN A 307 -14.33 10.25 -11.56
N GLN A 308 -14.33 10.27 -12.89
CA GLN A 308 -13.64 11.30 -13.69
C GLN A 308 -14.54 12.50 -14.06
N GLY A 309 -15.87 12.30 -14.09
CA GLY A 309 -16.86 13.33 -14.42
C GLY A 309 -17.00 14.45 -13.37
N LYS A 310 -16.42 14.26 -12.19
CA LYS A 310 -16.19 15.32 -11.21
C LYS A 310 -14.77 15.16 -10.70
N ARG A 311 -13.97 16.22 -10.73
CA ARG A 311 -12.62 16.29 -10.13
C ARG A 311 -12.63 15.89 -8.64
N MET A 312 -12.75 14.60 -8.31
CA MET A 312 -12.54 14.05 -6.98
C MET A 312 -11.20 13.31 -7.01
N LYS A 313 -10.14 14.08 -6.74
CA LYS A 313 -8.86 13.53 -6.32
C LYS A 313 -9.08 12.91 -4.93
N GLY A 314 -9.09 11.58 -4.87
CA GLY A 314 -9.01 10.81 -3.63
C GLY A 314 -10.36 10.44 -3.03
N ILE A 315 -10.73 9.17 -3.16
CA ILE A 315 -11.61 8.51 -2.20
C ILE A 315 -10.69 7.82 -1.19
N LEU A 316 -10.80 8.25 0.07
CA LEU A 316 -10.07 7.72 1.21
C LEU A 316 -10.66 6.35 1.58
N PHE A 317 -9.84 5.31 1.54
CA PHE A 317 -10.10 4.07 2.27
C PHE A 317 -9.32 4.13 3.59
N LEU A 318 -10.02 3.88 4.71
CA LEU A 318 -9.42 3.63 6.02
C LEU A 318 -9.21 2.13 6.23
#